data_AF-A0A0V8A0Y8-F1
#
_entry.id   AF-A0A0V8A0Y8-F1
#
_cell.length_a   1.000
_cell.length_b   1.000
_cell.length_c   1.000
_cell.angle_alpha   90.00
_cell.angle_beta   90.00
_cell.angle_gamma   90.00
#
_symmetry.space_group_name_H-M   'P 1'
#
loop_
_entity.id
_entity.type
_entity.pdbx_description
1 polymer ?
#
loop_
_entity_poly.entity_id
_entity_poly.type
_entity_poly.pdbx_seq_one_letter_code
_entity_poly.pdbx_strand_id
1 'polypeptide(L)'
;MIPAIKKLLESHSEWVVPYLRNLLKTTENHRIRNEVALALLDFKDKRAIPVIAQLLVAPKTINHRGTLIYVLSEFSPYLGDYLPLLVDLVVTGGFEVSRQAFIAIEEIEGEIDEDIWLQCKQKIAECMKNSSGDKAEILRDLYELFEDEE
;
A
#
# COMPACT_ATOMS: atom_id res chain seq x y z
N MET A 1 -12.03 -10.59 12.33
CA MET A 1 -12.26 -11.67 11.35
C MET A 1 -13.72 -12.10 11.27
N ILE A 2 -14.35 -11.90 10.11
CA ILE A 2 -15.72 -12.37 9.81
C ILE A 2 -15.76 -13.91 9.87
N PRO A 3 -16.73 -14.56 10.55
CA PRO A 3 -16.71 -16.01 10.78
C PRO A 3 -16.63 -16.86 9.51
N ALA A 4 -17.28 -16.42 8.43
CA ALA A 4 -17.22 -17.11 7.14
C ALA A 4 -15.81 -17.09 6.53
N ILE A 5 -15.11 -15.94 6.58
CA ILE A 5 -13.74 -15.81 6.08
C ILE A 5 -12.78 -16.63 6.95
N LYS A 6 -12.97 -16.59 8.28
CA LYS A 6 -12.18 -17.39 9.23
C LYS A 6 -12.28 -18.89 8.93
N LYS A 7 -13.50 -19.40 8.71
CA LYS A 7 -13.73 -20.82 8.39
C LYS A 7 -13.07 -21.23 7.07
N LEU A 8 -13.01 -20.32 6.10
CA LEU A 8 -12.34 -20.55 4.82
C LEU A 8 -10.81 -20.61 5.00
N LEU A 9 -10.23 -19.72 5.81
CA LEU A 9 -8.80 -19.75 6.16
C LEU A 9 -8.43 -21.05 6.88
N GLU A 10 -9.21 -21.46 7.88
CA GLU A 10 -8.99 -22.71 8.62
C GLU A 10 -9.01 -23.94 7.68
N SER A 11 -9.80 -23.90 6.61
CA SER A 11 -9.89 -24.99 5.64
C SER A 11 -8.70 -25.11 4.68
N HIS A 12 -7.77 -24.14 4.67
CA HIS A 12 -6.58 -24.07 3.78
C HIS A 12 -6.86 -24.40 2.31
N SER A 13 -8.08 -24.07 1.86
CA SER A 13 -8.57 -24.46 0.55
C SER A 13 -8.11 -23.46 -0.51
N GLU A 14 -7.04 -23.78 -1.24
CA GLU A 14 -6.47 -22.90 -2.29
C GLU A 14 -7.49 -22.49 -3.38
N TRP A 15 -8.54 -23.29 -3.61
CA TRP A 15 -9.62 -22.97 -4.56
C TRP A 15 -10.43 -21.74 -4.16
N VAL A 16 -10.34 -21.28 -2.91
CA VAL A 16 -11.05 -20.10 -2.39
C VAL A 16 -10.33 -18.81 -2.76
N VAL A 17 -9.02 -18.85 -3.03
CA VAL A 17 -8.21 -17.65 -3.29
C VAL A 17 -8.73 -16.83 -4.49
N PRO A 18 -9.10 -17.43 -5.65
CA PRO A 18 -9.72 -16.68 -6.74
C PRO A 18 -11.02 -15.98 -6.35
N TYR A 19 -11.85 -16.63 -5.52
CA TYR A 19 -13.10 -16.03 -5.03
C TYR A 19 -12.81 -14.84 -4.11
N LEU A 20 -11.84 -14.96 -3.21
CA LEU A 20 -11.41 -13.86 -2.34
C LEU A 20 -10.86 -12.68 -3.15
N ARG A 21 -10.03 -12.91 -4.17
CA ARG A 21 -9.57 -11.83 -5.05
C ARG A 21 -10.72 -11.11 -5.75
N ASN A 22 -11.71 -11.86 -6.24
CA ASN A 22 -12.88 -11.26 -6.86
C ASN A 22 -13.67 -10.42 -5.82
N LEU A 23 -13.89 -10.98 -4.63
CA LEU A 23 -14.60 -10.29 -3.55
C LEU A 23 -13.88 -9.01 -3.10
N LEU A 24 -12.54 -9.03 -3.02
CA LEU A 24 -11.73 -7.85 -2.71
C LEU A 24 -12.03 -6.70 -3.68
N LYS A 25 -12.10 -7.02 -4.98
CA LYS A 25 -12.35 -6.04 -6.04
C LYS A 25 -13.79 -5.51 -6.01
N THR A 26 -14.77 -6.38 -5.80
CA THR A 26 -16.19 -6.05 -6.02
C THR A 26 -16.94 -5.62 -4.77
N THR A 27 -16.44 -5.89 -3.56
CA THR A 27 -17.15 -5.50 -2.34
C THR A 27 -17.14 -3.98 -2.13
N GLU A 28 -18.27 -3.45 -1.68
CA GLU A 28 -18.43 -2.05 -1.26
C GLU A 28 -18.34 -1.91 0.27
N ASN A 29 -18.37 -3.02 1.01
CA ASN A 29 -18.26 -3.01 2.45
C ASN A 29 -16.77 -3.02 2.87
N HIS A 30 -16.31 -1.92 3.48
CA HIS A 30 -14.92 -1.77 3.90
C HIS A 30 -14.47 -2.82 4.93
N ARG A 31 -15.35 -3.29 5.82
CA ARG A 31 -15.01 -4.36 6.78
C ARG A 31 -14.75 -5.67 6.05
N ILE A 32 -15.60 -6.02 5.09
CA ILE A 32 -15.39 -7.23 4.26
C ILE A 32 -14.11 -7.08 3.46
N ARG A 33 -13.88 -5.92 2.83
CA ARG A 33 -12.67 -5.65 2.05
C ARG A 33 -11.39 -5.87 2.86
N ASN A 34 -11.33 -5.31 4.06
CA ASN A 34 -10.17 -5.40 4.94
C ASN A 34 -9.89 -6.85 5.35
N GLU A 35 -10.92 -7.59 5.73
CA GLU A 35 -10.80 -9.01 6.13
C GLU A 35 -10.38 -9.90 4.95
N VAL A 36 -10.86 -9.59 3.74
CA VAL A 36 -10.46 -10.30 2.52
C VAL A 36 -9.01 -10.00 2.15
N ALA A 37 -8.56 -8.74 2.30
CA ALA A 37 -7.17 -8.36 2.05
C ALA A 37 -6.22 -9.10 3.01
N LEU A 38 -6.53 -9.14 4.30
CA LEU A 38 -5.78 -9.90 5.30
C LEU A 38 -5.77 -11.40 4.99
N ALA A 39 -6.91 -11.97 4.61
CA ALA A 39 -6.96 -13.39 4.22
C ALA A 39 -6.06 -13.68 3.00
N LEU A 40 -6.00 -12.78 2.01
CA LEU A 40 -5.12 -12.95 0.85
C LEU A 40 -3.63 -12.83 1.22
N LEU A 41 -3.31 -12.02 2.25
CA LEU A 41 -1.97 -11.98 2.85
C LEU A 41 -1.62 -13.29 3.55
N ASP A 42 -2.54 -13.85 4.34
CA ASP A 42 -2.35 -15.15 5.01
C ASP A 42 -2.07 -16.26 3.99
N PHE A 43 -2.73 -16.20 2.82
CA PHE A 43 -2.47 -17.10 1.69
C PHE A 43 -1.23 -16.74 0.86
N LYS A 44 -0.54 -15.64 1.18
CA LYS A 44 0.61 -15.09 0.44
C LYS A 44 0.32 -14.89 -1.06
N ASP A 45 -0.91 -14.54 -1.40
CA ASP A 45 -1.35 -14.44 -2.78
C ASP A 45 -0.92 -13.09 -3.40
N LYS A 46 0.33 -13.02 -3.86
CA LYS A 46 0.89 -11.81 -4.51
C LYS A 46 0.09 -11.28 -5.72
N ARG A 47 -0.78 -12.11 -6.30
CA ARG A 47 -1.72 -11.68 -7.35
C ARG A 47 -2.77 -10.67 -6.84
N ALA A 48 -2.87 -10.48 -5.53
CA ALA A 48 -3.70 -9.44 -4.91
C ALA A 48 -3.06 -8.04 -4.99
N ILE A 49 -1.72 -7.93 -5.12
CA ILE A 49 -0.98 -6.67 -5.12
C ILE A 49 -1.57 -5.64 -6.11
N PRO A 50 -1.79 -5.96 -7.41
CA PRO A 50 -2.35 -4.98 -8.34
C PRO A 50 -3.78 -4.55 -7.97
N VAL A 51 -4.57 -5.45 -7.38
CA VAL A 51 -5.95 -5.16 -6.94
C VAL A 51 -5.92 -4.21 -5.75
N ILE A 52 -5.02 -4.45 -4.79
CA ILE A 52 -4.83 -3.60 -3.61
C ILE A 52 -4.35 -2.21 -4.03
N ALA A 53 -3.35 -2.13 -4.90
CA ALA A 53 -2.83 -0.87 -5.45
C ALA A 53 -3.94 -0.04 -6.13
N GLN A 54 -4.77 -0.67 -6.97
CA GLN A 54 -5.93 -0.02 -7.59
C GLN A 54 -6.96 0.48 -6.54
N LEU A 55 -7.17 -0.30 -5.48
CA LEU A 55 -8.07 0.09 -4.41
C LEU A 55 -7.54 1.26 -3.59
N LEU A 56 -6.23 1.43 -3.43
CA LEU A 56 -5.65 2.57 -2.70
C LEU A 56 -5.97 3.93 -3.34
N VAL A 57 -6.17 3.98 -4.65
CA VAL A 57 -6.54 5.21 -5.37
C VAL A 57 -8.05 5.32 -5.65
N ALA A 58 -8.84 4.27 -5.35
CA ALA A 58 -10.27 4.27 -5.63
C ALA A 58 -11.06 5.21 -4.70
N PRO A 59 -12.11 5.88 -5.19
CA PRO A 59 -12.98 6.70 -4.33
C PRO A 59 -13.63 5.92 -3.19
N LYS A 60 -14.01 4.66 -3.42
CA LYS A 60 -14.69 3.80 -2.43
C LYS A 60 -13.82 3.37 -1.24
N THR A 61 -12.55 3.73 -1.24
CA THR A 61 -11.62 3.42 -0.15
C THR A 61 -11.18 4.65 0.62
N ILE A 62 -11.63 5.86 0.26
CA ILE A 62 -11.34 7.08 1.01
C ILE A 62 -11.69 6.84 2.50
N ASN A 63 -10.77 7.25 3.40
CA ASN A 63 -10.83 7.04 4.86
C ASN A 63 -10.77 5.58 5.35
N HIS A 64 -10.56 4.61 4.45
CA HIS A 64 -10.50 3.18 4.77
C HIS A 64 -9.36 2.48 4.03
N ARG A 65 -8.17 3.10 4.00
CA ARG A 65 -6.98 2.63 3.27
C ARG A 65 -5.93 1.97 4.16
N GLY A 66 -5.92 2.25 5.46
CA GLY A 66 -4.85 1.79 6.37
C GLY A 66 -4.56 0.28 6.27
N THR A 67 -5.59 -0.57 6.36
CA THR A 67 -5.41 -2.03 6.20
C THR A 67 -4.90 -2.43 4.82
N LEU A 68 -5.29 -1.72 3.76
CA LEU A 68 -4.81 -2.03 2.41
C LEU A 68 -3.34 -1.65 2.25
N ILE A 69 -2.88 -0.55 2.86
CA ILE A 69 -1.47 -0.15 2.85
C ILE A 69 -0.65 -1.16 3.66
N TYR A 70 -1.12 -1.52 4.86
CA TYR A 70 -0.49 -2.55 5.68
C TYR A 70 -0.34 -3.88 4.93
N VAL A 71 -1.43 -4.38 4.33
CA VAL A 71 -1.35 -5.64 3.56
C VAL A 71 -0.40 -5.51 2.37
N LEU A 72 -0.34 -4.33 1.74
CA LEU A 72 0.58 -4.10 0.63
C LEU A 72 2.05 -4.13 1.10
N SER A 73 2.38 -3.49 2.23
CA SER A 73 3.76 -3.44 2.76
C SER A 73 4.32 -4.82 3.09
N GLU A 74 3.47 -5.74 3.53
CA GLU A 74 3.84 -7.14 3.79
C GLU A 74 4.23 -7.93 2.51
N PHE A 75 4.06 -7.33 1.33
CA PHE A 75 4.60 -7.82 0.06
C PHE A 75 5.83 -7.04 -0.40
N SER A 76 6.64 -6.50 0.52
CA SER A 76 7.77 -5.60 0.26
C SER A 76 8.73 -6.01 -0.86
N PRO A 77 9.07 -7.29 -1.12
CA PRO A 77 9.95 -7.65 -2.23
C PRO A 77 9.37 -7.38 -3.62
N TYR A 78 8.07 -7.07 -3.70
CA TYR A 78 7.33 -6.86 -4.94
C TYR A 78 6.85 -5.40 -5.12
N LEU A 79 7.31 -4.48 -4.27
CA LEU A 79 6.81 -3.10 -4.24
C LEU A 79 7.63 -2.09 -5.02
N GLY A 80 8.79 -2.44 -5.59
CA GLY A 80 9.63 -1.50 -6.35
C GLY A 80 8.85 -0.75 -7.43
N ASP A 81 8.09 -1.46 -8.27
CA ASP A 81 7.23 -0.88 -9.31
C ASP A 81 6.07 -0.02 -8.75
N TYR A 82 5.75 -0.17 -7.47
CA TYR A 82 4.68 0.55 -6.77
C TYR A 82 5.21 1.72 -5.94
N LEU A 83 6.51 1.99 -5.93
CA LEU A 83 7.10 3.13 -5.25
C LEU A 83 6.41 4.46 -5.63
N PRO A 84 6.14 4.78 -6.91
CA PRO A 84 5.44 6.01 -7.27
C PRO A 84 4.06 6.14 -6.61
N LEU A 85 3.32 5.03 -6.50
CA LEU A 85 2.02 5.02 -5.83
C LEU A 85 2.18 5.32 -4.33
N LEU A 86 3.17 4.72 -3.67
CA LEU A 86 3.41 4.95 -2.25
C LEU A 86 3.82 6.40 -1.98
N VAL A 87 4.71 6.96 -2.82
CA VAL A 87 5.10 8.39 -2.76
C VAL A 87 3.87 9.29 -2.92
N ASP A 88 2.95 8.96 -3.85
CA ASP A 88 1.71 9.71 -4.03
C ASP A 88 0.83 9.69 -2.78
N LEU A 89 0.79 8.58 -2.06
CA LEU A 89 0.07 8.45 -0.79
C LEU A 89 0.74 9.25 0.33
N VAL A 90 2.08 9.34 0.36
CA VAL A 90 2.80 10.23 1.29
C VAL A 90 2.49 11.69 0.98
N VAL A 91 2.56 12.10 -0.29
CA VAL A 91 2.33 13.48 -0.71
C VAL A 91 0.87 13.89 -0.46
N THR A 92 -0.10 13.12 -0.97
CA THR A 92 -1.51 13.54 -1.04
C THR A 92 -2.38 13.03 0.11
N GLY A 93 -1.91 12.01 0.85
CA GLY A 93 -2.67 11.41 1.94
C GLY A 93 -2.87 12.33 3.14
N GLY A 94 -3.90 12.04 3.94
CA GLY A 94 -3.97 12.56 5.31
C GLY A 94 -2.91 11.92 6.20
N PHE A 95 -2.78 12.38 7.45
CA PHE A 95 -1.74 11.96 8.40
C PHE A 95 -1.51 10.44 8.45
N GLU A 96 -2.57 9.66 8.70
CA GLU A 96 -2.47 8.19 8.81
C GLU A 96 -2.01 7.53 7.51
N VAL A 97 -2.59 7.93 6.37
CA VAL A 97 -2.26 7.37 5.06
C VAL A 97 -0.81 7.67 4.68
N SER A 98 -0.38 8.92 4.90
CA SER A 98 0.97 9.33 4.57
C SER A 98 2.00 8.62 5.43
N ARG A 99 1.74 8.47 6.73
CA ARG A 99 2.67 7.78 7.63
C ARG A 99 2.78 6.29 7.34
N GLN A 100 1.66 5.63 7.03
CA GLN A 100 1.68 4.21 6.65
C GLN A 100 2.35 3.98 5.30
N ALA A 101 2.15 4.87 4.33
CA ALA A 101 2.83 4.79 3.05
C ALA A 101 4.33 5.03 3.18
N PHE A 102 4.75 5.96 4.05
CA PHE A 102 6.16 6.20 4.35
C PHE A 102 6.84 4.94 4.92
N ILE A 103 6.24 4.32 5.94
CA ILE A 103 6.75 3.06 6.52
C ILE A 103 6.84 1.97 5.44
N ALA A 104 5.83 1.85 4.58
CA ALA A 104 5.85 0.88 3.50
C ALA A 104 6.96 1.12 2.46
N ILE A 105 7.45 2.36 2.32
CA ILE A 105 8.60 2.71 1.47
C ILE A 105 9.90 2.31 2.17
N GLU A 106 10.05 2.61 3.45
CA GLU A 106 11.23 2.20 4.25
C GLU A 106 11.43 0.67 4.28
N GLU A 107 10.34 -0.08 4.16
CA GLU A 107 10.35 -1.55 4.20
C GLU A 107 10.56 -2.21 2.83
N ILE A 108 10.70 -1.48 1.72
CA ILE A 108 10.85 -2.10 0.40
C ILE A 108 12.16 -2.90 0.32
N GLU A 109 12.04 -4.21 0.10
CA GLU A 109 13.19 -5.13 -0.03
C GLU A 109 13.58 -5.40 -1.50
N GLY A 110 12.73 -5.00 -2.45
CA GLY A 110 12.91 -5.28 -3.88
C GLY A 110 13.80 -4.27 -4.59
N GLU A 111 14.37 -4.66 -5.74
CA GLU A 111 15.07 -3.74 -6.62
C GLU A 111 14.12 -2.64 -7.11
N ILE A 112 14.61 -1.40 -7.12
CA ILE A 112 13.91 -0.23 -7.61
C ILE A 112 14.65 0.28 -8.83
N ASP A 113 13.93 0.48 -9.92
CA ASP A 113 14.48 1.05 -11.14
C ASP A 113 14.98 2.49 -10.88
N GLU A 114 16.18 2.81 -11.38
CA GLU A 114 16.83 4.10 -11.13
C GLU A 114 16.00 5.28 -11.67
N ASP A 115 15.32 5.11 -12.82
CA ASP A 115 14.45 6.16 -13.37
C ASP A 115 13.22 6.36 -12.48
N ILE A 116 12.65 5.28 -11.93
CA ILE A 116 11.54 5.35 -10.95
C ILE A 116 11.99 6.09 -9.69
N TRP A 117 13.18 5.76 -9.16
CA TRP A 117 13.75 6.39 -7.98
C TRP A 117 13.94 7.90 -8.19
N LEU A 118 14.58 8.28 -9.30
CA LEU A 118 14.85 9.68 -9.63
C LEU A 118 13.56 10.49 -9.82
N GLN A 119 12.55 9.91 -10.50
CA GLN A 119 11.25 10.54 -10.66
C GLN A 119 10.55 10.78 -9.31
N CYS A 120 10.61 9.81 -8.41
CA CYS A 120 10.07 9.93 -7.06
C CYS A 120 10.80 11.01 -6.26
N LYS A 121 12.14 11.01 -6.26
CA LYS A 121 12.98 12.03 -5.60
C LYS A 121 12.64 13.44 -6.06
N GLN A 122 12.54 13.64 -7.38
CA GLN A 122 12.15 14.94 -7.97
C GLN A 122 10.76 15.39 -7.51
N LYS A 123 9.78 14.48 -7.54
CA LYS A 123 8.41 14.76 -7.09
C LYS A 123 8.37 15.16 -5.61
N ILE A 124 9.10 14.45 -4.74
CA ILE A 124 9.18 14.78 -3.32
C ILE A 124 9.76 16.19 -3.14
N ALA A 125 10.87 16.51 -3.81
CA ALA A 125 11.50 17.84 -3.75
C ALA A 125 10.55 18.97 -4.20
N GLU A 126 9.78 18.77 -5.26
CA GLU A 126 8.79 19.74 -5.74
C GLU A 126 7.65 19.95 -4.75
N CYS A 127 7.14 18.85 -4.17
CA CYS A 127 6.05 18.90 -3.21
C CYS A 127 6.49 19.54 -1.89
N MET A 128 7.72 19.27 -1.45
CA MET A 128 8.30 19.82 -0.22
C MET A 128 8.33 21.35 -0.25
N LYS A 129 8.67 21.97 -1.39
CA LYS A 129 8.70 23.45 -1.57
C LYS A 129 7.37 24.15 -1.25
N ASN A 130 6.25 23.43 -1.42
CA ASN A 130 4.91 23.98 -1.26
C ASN A 130 4.18 23.45 -0.01
N SER A 131 4.87 22.64 0.80
CA SER A 131 4.30 22.01 1.99
C SER A 131 4.63 22.78 3.27
N SER A 132 3.84 22.58 4.33
CA SER A 132 4.06 23.18 5.64
C SER A 132 3.56 22.25 6.76
N GLY A 133 3.97 22.53 8.01
CA GLY A 133 3.63 21.72 9.18
C GLY A 133 4.07 20.27 9.06
N ASP A 134 3.30 19.35 9.64
CA ASP A 134 3.56 17.90 9.66
C ASP A 134 3.83 17.31 8.27
N LYS A 135 3.21 17.87 7.22
CA LYS A 135 3.42 17.41 5.84
C LYS A 135 4.82 17.73 5.34
N ALA A 136 5.36 18.90 5.69
CA ALA A 136 6.72 19.27 5.31
C ALA A 136 7.77 18.44 6.06
N GLU A 137 7.46 18.00 7.28
CA GLU A 137 8.34 17.13 8.07
C GLU A 137 8.44 15.75 7.42
N ILE A 138 7.32 15.05 7.20
CA ILE A 138 7.37 13.72 6.58
C ILE A 138 7.93 13.72 5.15
N LEU A 139 7.74 14.80 4.38
CA LEU A 139 8.33 14.92 3.05
C LEU A 139 9.84 15.15 3.11
N ARG A 140 10.35 15.78 4.17
CA ARG A 140 11.79 15.93 4.40
C ARG A 140 12.41 14.58 4.76
N ASP A 141 11.80 13.87 5.71
CA ASP A 141 12.25 12.54 6.11
C ASP A 141 12.26 11.58 4.90
N LEU A 142 11.22 11.63 4.07
CA LEU A 142 11.16 10.86 2.82
C LEU A 142 12.22 11.29 1.81
N TYR A 143 12.53 12.57 1.73
CA TYR A 143 13.59 13.03 0.82
C TYR A 143 14.97 12.57 1.28
N GLU A 144 15.24 12.61 2.60
CA GLU A 144 16.49 12.14 3.21
C GLU A 144 16.71 10.64 2.95
N LEU A 145 15.67 9.81 3.08
CA LEU A 145 15.71 8.40 2.69
C LEU A 145 16.21 8.20 1.24
N PHE A 146 15.86 9.13 0.33
CA PHE A 146 16.25 9.06 -1.08
C PHE A 146 17.65 9.63 -1.38
N GLU A 147 18.30 10.26 -0.41
CA GLU A 147 19.69 10.71 -0.48
C GLU A 147 20.66 9.69 0.12
N ASP A 148 20.23 8.94 1.15
CA ASP A 148 21.09 8.03 1.90
C ASP A 148 21.36 6.68 1.20
N GLU A 149 20.62 6.33 0.13
CA GLU A 149 20.78 5.07 -0.62
C GLU A 149 21.63 5.16 -1.92
N GLU A 150 22.48 6.18 -2.07
CA GLU A 150 23.49 6.27 -3.16
C GLU A 150 24.75 5.42 -2.94
#